data_AF-A0A0F9RMZ1-F1
#
_entry.id   AF-A0A0F9RMZ1-F1
#
_cell.length_a   1.000
_cell.length_b   1.000
_cell.length_c   1.000
_cell.angle_alpha   90.00
_cell.angle_beta   90.00
_cell.angle_gamma   90.00
#
_symmetry.space_group_name_H-M   'P 1'
#
loop_
_entity.id
_entity.type
_entity.pdbx_description
1 polymer ?
#
loop_
_entity_poly.entity_id
_entity_poly.type
_entity_poly.pdbx_seq_one_letter_code
_entity_poly.pdbx_strand_id
1 'polypeptide(L)'
;MSGNISANWTSVNAASQPLVERLIADAQALQLEVSTLSNGTRIVDAGINCVGGLEAGRLIGEICMGGLGTVTLGTNSGFENWPWSVNVHAKTPVLSCLGSQYAGWSLSHKSEAGKFFALGSGPGRALAGKEEVLKEFGYKDEATSTCIVLEVDSFPPIEVAEKVAKDCGIKPEDLTFILTPTSSLAGVMQIAIRVLEVAMHKAHTLHFPMDKIIDGFGVTPVAPPGGDFMTGMGRTNDAILYGGFVHLFVNATDDEARDLAEK
;
A
#
# COMPACT_ATOMS: atom_id res chain seq x y z
N MET A 1 25.81 3.64 0.98
CA MET A 1 25.24 4.53 2.01
C MET A 1 24.40 5.52 1.27
N SER A 2 23.09 5.54 1.49
CA SER A 2 22.18 6.52 0.88
C SER A 2 22.77 7.92 1.09
N GLY A 3 22.93 8.69 0.01
CA GLY A 3 23.11 10.13 0.16
C GLY A 3 21.98 10.63 1.04
N ASN A 4 22.28 11.51 2.00
CA ASN A 4 21.30 12.01 2.97
C ASN A 4 20.02 12.43 2.23
N ILE A 5 19.00 11.56 2.24
CA ILE A 5 17.63 11.94 1.95
C ILE A 5 17.24 12.81 3.14
N SER A 6 17.58 14.11 3.07
CA SER A 6 17.11 15.11 4.01
C SER A 6 15.72 15.50 3.52
N ALA A 7 14.77 14.62 3.76
CA ALA A 7 13.43 14.74 3.23
C ALA A 7 12.61 15.75 4.02
N ASN A 8 12.59 17.00 3.57
CA ASN A 8 11.45 17.89 3.85
C ASN A 8 10.25 17.45 2.99
N TRP A 9 9.76 16.26 3.26
CA TRP A 9 8.67 15.62 2.55
C TRP A 9 7.31 16.00 3.17
N THR A 10 6.28 15.98 2.35
CA THR A 10 4.91 16.24 2.81
C THR A 10 4.41 15.11 3.71
N SER A 11 3.46 15.43 4.59
CA SER A 11 2.75 14.43 5.38
C SER A 11 1.90 13.51 4.50
N VAL A 12 2.16 12.20 4.58
CA VAL A 12 1.37 11.16 3.88
C VAL A 12 0.05 10.91 4.59
N ASN A 13 -0.03 11.15 5.90
CA ASN A 13 -1.26 11.09 6.67
C ASN A 13 -2.19 12.25 6.29
N ALA A 14 -1.69 13.48 6.26
CA ALA A 14 -2.50 14.64 5.87
C ALA A 14 -2.96 14.55 4.41
N ALA A 15 -2.11 14.07 3.50
CA ALA A 15 -2.46 13.92 2.09
C ALA A 15 -3.46 12.79 1.80
N SER A 16 -3.43 11.70 2.58
CA SER A 16 -4.37 10.57 2.41
C SER A 16 -5.68 10.74 3.18
N GLN A 17 -5.73 11.55 4.25
CA GLN A 17 -6.94 11.70 5.07
C GLN A 17 -8.19 12.06 4.24
N PRO A 18 -8.16 13.02 3.28
CA PRO A 18 -9.33 13.30 2.45
C PRO A 18 -9.79 12.12 1.61
N LEU A 19 -8.87 11.24 1.19
CA LEU A 19 -9.19 10.02 0.43
C LEU A 19 -9.87 8.98 1.32
N VAL A 20 -9.40 8.83 2.56
CA VAL A 20 -10.02 7.94 3.56
C VAL A 20 -11.45 8.37 3.86
N GLU A 21 -11.68 9.66 4.12
CA GLU A 21 -13.03 10.17 4.39
C GLU A 21 -13.95 10.03 3.17
N ARG A 22 -13.41 10.21 1.96
CA ARG A 22 -14.16 9.99 0.71
C ARG A 22 -14.55 8.53 0.53
N LEU A 23 -13.62 7.60 0.76
CA LEU A 23 -13.87 6.16 0.69
C LEU A 23 -15.02 5.75 1.61
N ILE A 24 -15.05 6.31 2.82
CA ILE A 24 -16.07 6.03 3.84
C ILE A 24 -17.41 6.66 3.48
N ALA A 25 -17.41 7.92 3.01
CA ALA A 25 -18.62 8.60 2.56
C ALA A 25 -19.30 7.86 1.40
N ASP A 26 -18.51 7.23 0.52
CA ASP A 26 -18.98 6.50 -0.65
C ASP A 26 -19.12 4.97 -0.38
N ALA A 27 -18.99 4.52 0.87
CA ALA A 27 -18.91 3.09 1.23
C ALA A 27 -20.04 2.23 0.62
N GLN A 28 -21.29 2.71 0.67
CA GLN A 28 -22.42 1.99 0.09
C GLN A 28 -22.29 1.83 -1.43
N ALA A 29 -21.86 2.88 -2.13
CA ALA A 29 -21.67 2.86 -3.59
C ALA A 29 -20.48 1.97 -4.00
N LEU A 30 -19.50 1.85 -3.11
CA LEU A 30 -18.30 1.03 -3.28
C LEU A 30 -18.45 -0.41 -2.76
N GLN A 31 -19.63 -0.77 -2.25
CA GLN A 31 -19.94 -2.09 -1.66
C GLN A 31 -19.01 -2.45 -0.48
N LEU A 32 -18.70 -1.46 0.35
CA LEU A 32 -17.89 -1.56 1.56
C LEU A 32 -18.78 -1.58 2.80
N GLU A 33 -18.31 -2.23 3.87
CA GLU A 33 -18.92 -2.17 5.18
C GLU A 33 -18.05 -1.36 6.15
N VAL A 34 -18.65 -0.41 6.86
CA VAL A 34 -17.96 0.42 7.85
C VAL A 34 -18.50 0.08 9.23
N SER A 35 -17.60 -0.21 10.16
CA SER A 35 -17.92 -0.53 11.54
C SER A 35 -16.90 0.09 12.50
N THR A 36 -17.07 -0.15 13.81
CA THR A 36 -16.18 0.38 14.84
C THR A 36 -15.93 -0.69 15.89
N LEU A 37 -14.66 -0.89 16.25
CA LEU A 37 -14.28 -1.74 17.37
C LEU A 37 -14.70 -1.09 18.70
N SER A 38 -14.75 -1.86 19.78
CA SER A 38 -15.18 -1.36 21.09
C SER A 38 -14.25 -0.27 21.68
N ASN A 39 -13.01 -0.13 21.20
CA ASN A 39 -12.11 0.95 21.58
C ASN A 39 -12.27 2.24 20.74
N GLY A 40 -13.16 2.25 19.73
CA GLY A 40 -13.37 3.40 18.84
C GLY A 40 -12.65 3.31 17.50
N THR A 41 -11.77 2.33 17.29
CA THR A 41 -11.07 2.14 16.01
C THR A 41 -12.06 1.89 14.89
N ARG A 42 -11.97 2.66 13.80
CA ARG A 42 -12.83 2.49 12.63
C ARG A 42 -12.33 1.34 11.76
N ILE A 43 -13.24 0.48 11.33
CA ILE A 43 -12.96 -0.60 10.37
C ILE A 43 -13.70 -0.31 9.07
N VAL A 44 -12.98 -0.38 7.96
CA VAL A 44 -13.53 -0.42 6.59
C VAL A 44 -13.24 -1.82 6.05
N ASP A 45 -14.26 -2.67 6.01
CA ASP A 45 -14.19 -3.96 5.34
C ASP A 45 -14.40 -3.77 3.84
N ALA A 46 -13.44 -4.25 3.04
CA ALA A 46 -13.47 -4.19 1.59
C ALA A 46 -13.47 -5.56 0.90
N GLY A 47 -13.81 -6.64 1.61
CA GLY A 47 -13.98 -7.93 0.98
C GLY A 47 -14.14 -9.18 1.87
N ILE A 48 -14.24 -9.03 3.20
CA ILE A 48 -14.40 -10.16 4.14
C ILE A 48 -15.88 -10.57 4.19
N ASN A 49 -16.74 -9.65 4.62
CA ASN A 49 -18.19 -9.86 4.73
C ASN A 49 -18.98 -9.17 3.61
N CYS A 50 -18.32 -8.28 2.85
CA CYS A 50 -18.89 -7.56 1.72
C CYS A 50 -18.18 -7.93 0.41
N VAL A 51 -18.74 -7.47 -0.71
CA VAL A 51 -18.20 -7.76 -2.05
C VAL A 51 -16.97 -6.90 -2.36
N GLY A 52 -16.98 -5.64 -1.90
CA GLY A 52 -16.01 -4.63 -2.32
C GLY A 52 -16.09 -4.34 -3.83
N GLY A 53 -14.97 -3.93 -4.41
CA GLY A 53 -14.93 -3.66 -5.85
C GLY A 53 -13.57 -3.22 -6.34
N LEU A 54 -13.42 -3.20 -7.67
CA LEU A 54 -12.20 -2.75 -8.32
C LEU A 54 -11.96 -1.25 -8.08
N GLU A 55 -13.01 -0.44 -8.13
CA GLU A 55 -12.89 0.99 -7.82
C GLU A 55 -12.58 1.24 -6.35
N ALA A 56 -13.14 0.43 -5.44
CA ALA A 56 -12.78 0.48 -4.03
C ALA A 56 -11.28 0.16 -3.84
N GLY A 57 -10.79 -0.91 -4.46
CA GLY A 57 -9.37 -1.26 -4.45
C GLY A 57 -8.48 -0.19 -5.07
N ARG A 58 -8.96 0.50 -6.13
CA ARG A 58 -8.25 1.62 -6.77
C ARG A 58 -8.03 2.77 -5.80
N LEU A 59 -9.10 3.20 -5.12
CA LEU A 59 -9.06 4.25 -4.09
C LEU A 59 -8.21 3.83 -2.89
N ILE A 60 -8.33 2.57 -2.45
CA ILE A 60 -7.51 2.02 -1.36
C ILE A 60 -6.03 2.00 -1.75
N GLY A 61 -5.69 1.69 -3.00
CA GLY A 61 -4.32 1.76 -3.50
C GLY A 61 -3.74 3.18 -3.43
N GLU A 62 -4.51 4.21 -3.76
CA GLU A 62 -4.09 5.61 -3.61
C GLU A 62 -3.90 6.01 -2.12
N ILE A 63 -4.72 5.45 -1.22
CA ILE A 63 -4.53 5.58 0.24
C ILE A 63 -3.26 4.88 0.69
N CYS A 64 -2.99 3.65 0.24
CA CYS A 64 -1.72 2.96 0.49
C CYS A 64 -0.53 3.82 0.07
N MET A 65 -0.63 4.47 -1.09
CA MET A 65 0.36 5.40 -1.64
C MET A 65 0.44 6.77 -0.92
N GLY A 66 -0.27 6.95 0.20
CA GLY A 66 -0.20 8.14 1.03
C GLY A 66 -0.87 9.37 0.42
N GLY A 67 -1.79 9.19 -0.53
CA GLY A 67 -2.39 10.31 -1.29
C GLY A 67 -1.44 10.99 -2.28
N LEU A 68 -0.27 10.38 -2.49
CA LEU A 68 0.76 10.85 -3.43
C LEU A 68 0.79 10.03 -4.71
N GLY A 69 0.09 8.90 -4.74
CA GLY A 69 -0.12 8.09 -5.93
C GLY A 69 -1.28 8.58 -6.79
N THR A 70 -1.25 8.21 -8.06
CA THR A 70 -2.38 8.34 -8.98
C THR A 70 -2.53 7.02 -9.71
N VAL A 71 -3.75 6.50 -9.68
CA VAL A 71 -4.06 5.18 -10.20
C VAL A 71 -5.21 5.28 -11.20
N THR A 72 -5.01 4.75 -12.41
CA THR A 72 -6.07 4.67 -13.42
C THR A 72 -6.20 3.25 -13.98
N LEU A 73 -7.41 2.86 -14.34
CA LEU A 73 -7.62 1.61 -15.07
C LEU A 73 -7.19 1.78 -16.53
N GLY A 74 -6.49 0.79 -17.04
CA GLY A 74 -6.01 0.72 -18.40
C GLY A 74 -6.64 -0.44 -19.18
N THR A 75 -6.53 -0.34 -20.51
CA THR A 75 -6.96 -1.36 -21.46
C THR A 75 -5.78 -1.93 -22.25
N ASN A 76 -4.55 -1.75 -21.75
CA ASN A 76 -3.37 -2.36 -22.35
C ASN A 76 -2.41 -2.84 -21.26
N SER A 77 -2.48 -4.12 -20.92
CA SER A 77 -1.55 -4.80 -20.02
C SER A 77 -0.31 -5.36 -20.74
N GLY A 78 -0.24 -5.26 -22.07
CA GLY A 78 0.74 -5.97 -22.89
C GLY A 78 0.35 -7.41 -23.27
N PHE A 79 -0.75 -7.95 -22.73
CA PHE A 79 -1.26 -9.29 -23.07
C PHE A 79 -2.52 -9.22 -23.93
N GLU A 80 -2.47 -9.80 -25.14
CA GLU A 80 -3.58 -9.79 -26.12
C GLU A 80 -4.91 -10.32 -25.54
N ASN A 81 -4.86 -11.42 -24.80
CA ASN A 81 -6.04 -12.07 -24.22
C ASN A 81 -6.42 -11.52 -22.82
N TRP A 82 -5.68 -10.55 -22.29
CA TRP A 82 -5.94 -9.98 -20.97
C TRP A 82 -5.64 -8.47 -20.94
N PRO A 83 -6.31 -7.64 -21.75
CA PRO A 83 -5.94 -6.23 -21.93
C PRO A 83 -6.10 -5.36 -20.66
N TRP A 84 -6.85 -5.84 -19.67
CA TRP A 84 -7.18 -5.07 -18.49
C TRP A 84 -5.97 -4.87 -17.58
N SER A 85 -5.70 -3.62 -17.22
CA SER A 85 -4.49 -3.20 -16.51
C SER A 85 -4.77 -2.10 -15.51
N VAL A 86 -3.79 -1.86 -14.65
CA VAL A 86 -3.74 -0.68 -13.81
C VAL A 86 -2.46 0.11 -14.09
N ASN A 87 -2.60 1.41 -14.22
CA ASN A 87 -1.56 2.40 -14.47
C ASN A 87 -1.29 3.16 -13.16
N VAL A 88 -0.03 3.26 -12.75
CA VAL A 88 0.37 3.85 -11.47
C VAL A 88 1.52 4.83 -11.67
N HIS A 89 1.38 6.04 -11.17
CA HIS A 89 2.50 6.96 -11.01
C HIS A 89 2.37 7.69 -9.67
N ALA A 90 3.43 8.38 -9.24
CA ALA A 90 3.46 9.06 -7.95
C ALA A 90 4.06 10.45 -8.05
N LYS A 91 3.57 11.39 -7.23
CA LYS A 91 4.15 12.73 -7.08
C LYS A 91 5.56 12.69 -6.48
N THR A 92 5.84 11.68 -5.65
CA THR A 92 7.13 11.45 -5.01
C THR A 92 7.32 9.94 -4.83
N PRO A 93 7.92 9.23 -5.81
CA PRO A 93 7.90 7.77 -5.82
C PRO A 93 8.50 7.10 -4.58
N VAL A 94 9.67 7.56 -4.11
CA VAL A 94 10.32 6.98 -2.91
C VAL A 94 9.40 7.07 -1.69
N LEU A 95 8.85 8.26 -1.42
CA LEU A 95 7.95 8.47 -0.29
C LEU A 95 6.63 7.70 -0.45
N SER A 96 6.00 7.80 -1.61
CA SER A 96 4.70 7.19 -1.88
C SER A 96 4.77 5.66 -1.81
N CYS A 97 5.78 5.07 -2.45
CA CYS A 97 5.96 3.63 -2.50
C CYS A 97 6.58 3.07 -1.22
N LEU A 98 7.72 3.57 -0.75
CA LEU A 98 8.44 2.97 0.38
C LEU A 98 8.05 3.59 1.72
N GLY A 99 7.78 4.89 1.74
CA GLY A 99 7.36 5.63 2.93
C GLY A 99 5.90 5.40 3.34
N SER A 100 5.05 4.89 2.44
CA SER A 100 3.64 4.62 2.71
C SER A 100 3.21 3.24 2.18
N GLN A 101 3.24 2.99 0.87
CA GLN A 101 2.59 1.81 0.26
C GLN A 101 3.20 0.47 0.69
N TYR A 102 4.51 0.39 0.87
CA TYR A 102 5.24 -0.83 1.22
C TYR A 102 4.62 -1.53 2.43
N ALA A 103 4.45 -2.85 2.33
CA ALA A 103 3.86 -3.68 3.36
C ALA A 103 4.88 -4.09 4.44
N GLY A 104 5.58 -3.11 5.02
CA GLY A 104 6.73 -3.35 5.89
C GLY A 104 6.41 -3.51 7.38
N TRP A 105 5.20 -3.20 7.81
CA TRP A 105 4.85 -3.27 9.23
C TRP A 105 4.22 -4.62 9.61
N SER A 106 5.02 -5.51 10.19
CA SER A 106 4.54 -6.77 10.74
C SER A 106 3.68 -6.57 11.99
N LEU A 107 2.41 -6.96 11.92
CA LEU A 107 1.44 -6.92 13.01
C LEU A 107 1.03 -8.34 13.38
N SER A 108 1.12 -8.68 14.65
CA SER A 108 0.69 -9.99 15.13
C SER A 108 0.17 -9.94 16.56
N HIS A 109 -0.75 -10.84 16.86
CA HIS A 109 -1.28 -11.06 18.19
C HIS A 109 -1.54 -12.56 18.38
N LYS A 110 -1.24 -13.08 19.58
CA LYS A 110 -1.46 -14.48 19.92
C LYS A 110 -2.36 -14.52 21.16
N SER A 111 -3.48 -15.23 21.04
CA SER A 111 -4.43 -15.51 22.10
C SER A 111 -4.64 -17.02 22.26
N GLU A 112 -5.46 -17.43 23.22
CA GLU A 112 -5.84 -18.84 23.39
C GLU A 112 -6.67 -19.35 22.19
N ALA A 113 -7.40 -18.46 21.52
CA ALA A 113 -8.24 -18.78 20.36
C ALA A 113 -7.48 -18.86 19.03
N GLY A 114 -6.23 -18.40 18.97
CA GLY A 114 -5.41 -18.48 17.75
C GLY A 114 -4.32 -17.42 17.64
N LYS A 115 -3.78 -17.27 16.43
CA LYS A 115 -2.77 -16.27 16.08
C LYS A 115 -3.29 -15.41 14.92
N PHE A 116 -3.31 -14.11 15.12
CA PHE A 116 -3.51 -13.12 14.06
C PHE A 116 -2.14 -12.69 13.51
N PHE A 117 -2.04 -12.55 12.20
CA PHE A 117 -0.88 -12.01 11.51
C PHE A 117 -1.33 -11.18 10.31
N ALA A 118 -0.74 -10.00 10.15
CA ALA A 118 -0.97 -9.13 9.01
C ALA A 118 0.29 -8.34 8.69
N LEU A 119 0.43 -7.95 7.42
CA LEU A 119 1.35 -6.91 7.00
C LEU A 119 0.57 -5.62 6.81
N GLY A 120 0.96 -4.59 7.56
CA GLY A 120 0.39 -3.25 7.47
C GLY A 120 1.07 -2.44 6.37
N SER A 121 0.24 -1.82 5.53
CA SER A 121 0.63 -0.83 4.51
C SER A 121 -0.02 0.52 4.82
N GLY A 122 0.44 1.58 4.15
CA GLY A 122 -0.19 2.89 4.17
C GLY A 122 0.42 3.88 5.16
N PRO A 123 -0.22 5.05 5.31
CA PRO A 123 0.40 6.25 5.86
C PRO A 123 0.75 6.13 7.35
N GLY A 124 0.05 5.28 8.11
CA GLY A 124 0.34 5.10 9.53
C GLY A 124 1.69 4.46 9.83
N ARG A 125 2.31 3.80 8.86
CA ARG A 125 3.70 3.33 8.96
C ARG A 125 4.65 4.49 9.27
N ALA A 126 4.49 5.60 8.57
CA ALA A 126 5.30 6.79 8.73
C ALA A 126 5.07 7.50 10.06
N LEU A 127 3.86 7.40 10.62
CA LEU A 127 3.53 7.97 11.93
C LEU A 127 4.16 7.13 13.06
N ALA A 128 4.10 5.81 12.95
CA ALA A 128 4.76 4.90 13.88
C ALA A 128 6.29 4.96 13.81
N GLY A 129 6.86 5.12 12.60
CA GLY A 129 8.30 5.34 12.38
C GLY A 129 9.18 4.19 12.87
N LYS A 130 8.67 2.95 12.86
CA LYS A 130 9.36 1.78 13.47
C LYS A 130 10.32 1.05 12.53
N GLU A 131 10.16 1.23 11.23
CA GLU A 131 10.84 0.45 10.20
C GLU A 131 12.19 1.07 9.83
N GLU A 132 13.20 0.23 9.55
CA GLU A 132 14.55 0.70 9.20
C GLU A 132 14.54 1.55 7.92
N VAL A 133 13.74 1.18 6.92
CA VAL A 133 13.61 1.94 5.66
C VAL A 133 13.18 3.40 5.90
N LEU A 134 12.32 3.66 6.88
CA LEU A 134 11.90 5.02 7.23
C LEU A 134 13.03 5.79 7.94
N LYS A 135 13.82 5.11 8.78
CA LYS A 135 15.00 5.69 9.44
C LYS A 135 16.09 6.04 8.43
N GLU A 136 16.31 5.18 7.44
CA GLU A 136 17.25 5.43 6.33
C GLU A 136 16.89 6.68 5.52
N PHE A 137 15.60 6.97 5.38
CA PHE A 137 15.11 8.18 4.71
C PHE A 137 15.02 9.40 5.64
N GLY A 138 15.28 9.23 6.95
CA GLY A 138 15.06 10.28 7.94
C GLY A 138 13.63 10.80 7.98
N TYR A 139 12.64 9.99 7.60
CA TYR A 139 11.25 10.41 7.48
C TYR A 139 10.40 9.82 8.61
N LYS A 140 9.73 10.71 9.35
CA LYS A 140 8.67 10.39 10.30
C LYS A 140 7.58 11.44 10.14
N ASP A 141 6.35 10.99 9.98
CA ASP A 141 5.20 11.86 9.79
C ASP A 141 4.66 12.38 11.13
N GLU A 142 3.89 13.47 11.08
CA GLU A 142 3.17 14.04 12.21
C GLU A 142 1.70 14.23 11.82
N ALA A 143 0.79 13.54 12.52
CA ALA A 143 -0.65 13.64 12.29
C ALA A 143 -1.43 13.26 13.55
N THR A 144 -2.69 13.71 13.63
CA THR A 144 -3.60 13.38 14.74
C THR A 144 -4.47 12.15 14.45
N SER A 145 -4.54 11.72 13.19
CA SER A 145 -5.28 10.54 12.73
C SER A 145 -4.48 9.80 11.66
N THR A 146 -4.78 8.52 11.47
CA THR A 146 -4.10 7.70 10.47
C THR A 146 -4.96 6.57 9.93
N CYS A 147 -4.57 6.05 8.77
CA CYS A 147 -5.06 4.80 8.21
C CYS A 147 -3.94 3.76 8.09
N ILE A 148 -4.27 2.49 8.32
CA ILE A 148 -3.44 1.33 7.95
C ILE A 148 -4.29 0.39 7.10
N VAL A 149 -3.74 -0.07 5.98
CA VAL A 149 -4.36 -1.09 5.13
C VAL A 149 -3.78 -2.45 5.48
N LEU A 150 -4.65 -3.42 5.74
CA LEU A 150 -4.31 -4.78 6.16
C LEU A 150 -4.77 -5.78 5.11
N GLU A 151 -3.82 -6.53 4.56
CA GLU A 151 -4.13 -7.68 3.71
C GLU A 151 -4.47 -8.90 4.59
N VAL A 152 -5.75 -9.06 4.90
CA VAL A 152 -6.27 -10.08 5.83
C VAL A 152 -7.63 -10.61 5.38
N ASP A 153 -7.97 -11.81 5.80
CA ASP A 153 -9.27 -12.47 5.58
C ASP A 153 -10.16 -12.49 6.83
N SER A 154 -9.71 -11.85 7.91
CA SER A 154 -10.37 -11.82 9.21
C SER A 154 -10.14 -10.49 9.92
N PHE A 155 -11.07 -10.12 10.79
CA PHE A 155 -11.01 -8.85 11.52
C PHE A 155 -9.85 -8.85 12.52
N PRO A 156 -9.10 -7.74 12.65
CA PRO A 156 -8.01 -7.65 13.62
C PRO A 156 -8.56 -7.68 15.06
N PRO A 157 -7.89 -8.40 15.98
CA PRO A 157 -8.18 -8.30 17.41
C PRO A 157 -8.01 -6.87 17.92
N ILE A 158 -8.75 -6.50 18.98
CA ILE A 158 -8.71 -5.16 19.55
C ILE A 158 -7.30 -4.80 20.06
N GLU A 159 -6.54 -5.78 20.54
CA GLU A 159 -5.17 -5.62 21.03
C GLU A 159 -4.22 -5.20 19.90
N VAL A 160 -4.48 -5.60 18.66
CA VAL A 160 -3.73 -5.12 17.49
C VAL A 160 -4.03 -3.64 17.25
N ALA A 161 -5.31 -3.24 17.32
CA ALA A 161 -5.72 -1.86 17.16
C ALA A 161 -5.13 -0.94 18.25
N GLU A 162 -5.20 -1.35 19.51
CA GLU A 162 -4.61 -0.62 20.64
C GLU A 162 -3.10 -0.45 20.50
N LYS A 163 -2.41 -1.53 20.09
CA LYS A 163 -0.97 -1.49 19.84
C LYS A 163 -0.63 -0.52 18.71
N VAL A 164 -1.37 -0.55 17.60
CA VAL A 164 -1.13 0.36 16.47
C VAL A 164 -1.38 1.81 16.87
N ALA A 165 -2.50 2.11 17.53
CA ALA A 165 -2.80 3.47 18.00
C ALA A 165 -1.71 4.01 18.94
N LYS A 166 -1.26 3.18 19.90
CA LYS A 166 -0.14 3.51 20.80
C LYS A 166 1.16 3.76 20.04
N ASP A 167 1.48 2.89 19.09
CA ASP A 167 2.71 2.98 18.30
C ASP A 167 2.73 4.24 17.42
N CYS A 168 1.57 4.66 16.93
CA CYS A 168 1.35 5.91 16.19
C CYS A 168 1.21 7.15 17.09
N GLY A 169 1.08 7.00 18.41
CA GLY A 169 0.90 8.13 19.33
C GLY A 169 -0.45 8.84 19.21
N ILE A 170 -1.49 8.13 18.74
CA ILE A 170 -2.86 8.67 18.57
C ILE A 170 -3.86 7.91 19.44
N LYS A 171 -5.08 8.43 19.55
CA LYS A 171 -6.16 7.68 20.19
C LYS A 171 -6.71 6.61 19.23
N PRO A 172 -7.29 5.52 19.76
CA PRO A 172 -7.89 4.50 18.89
C PRO A 172 -9.03 5.03 18.01
N GLU A 173 -9.81 6.01 18.49
CA GLU A 173 -10.87 6.67 17.71
C GLU A 173 -10.38 7.45 16.48
N ASP A 174 -9.08 7.77 16.44
CA ASP A 174 -8.41 8.45 15.32
C ASP A 174 -7.69 7.45 14.37
N LEU A 175 -7.82 6.14 14.62
CA LEU A 175 -7.27 5.07 13.79
C LEU A 175 -8.35 4.47 12.89
N THR A 176 -8.04 4.36 11.60
CA THR A 176 -8.81 3.57 10.63
C THR A 176 -8.01 2.37 10.15
N PHE A 177 -8.63 1.19 10.17
CA PHE A 177 -8.15 0.02 9.42
C PHE A 177 -9.00 -0.20 8.18
N ILE A 178 -8.34 -0.44 7.05
CA ILE A 178 -8.97 -0.90 5.81
C ILE A 178 -8.54 -2.35 5.61
N LEU A 179 -9.50 -3.27 5.51
CA LEU A 179 -9.24 -4.71 5.40
C LEU A 179 -9.46 -5.15 3.95
N THR A 180 -8.45 -5.75 3.32
CA THR A 180 -8.50 -6.19 1.92
C THR A 180 -8.04 -7.65 1.78
N PRO A 181 -8.96 -8.64 1.73
CA PRO A 181 -8.55 -10.02 1.50
C PRO A 181 -7.92 -10.18 0.12
N THR A 182 -6.83 -10.95 0.02
CA THR A 182 -6.09 -11.20 -1.23
C THR A 182 -6.95 -11.81 -2.35
N SER A 183 -8.03 -12.52 -1.99
CA SER A 183 -8.98 -13.14 -2.92
C SER A 183 -10.13 -12.21 -3.36
N SER A 184 -10.25 -11.02 -2.77
CA SER A 184 -11.32 -10.06 -3.06
C SER A 184 -10.99 -9.14 -4.25
N LEU A 185 -12.00 -8.48 -4.82
CA LEU A 185 -11.82 -7.48 -5.88
C LEU A 185 -10.94 -6.31 -5.42
N ALA A 186 -11.15 -5.82 -4.19
CA ALA A 186 -10.34 -4.73 -3.64
C ALA A 186 -8.89 -5.18 -3.39
N GLY A 187 -8.70 -6.41 -2.89
CA GLY A 187 -7.38 -7.01 -2.66
C GLY A 187 -6.58 -7.16 -3.93
N VAL A 188 -7.12 -7.81 -4.97
CA VAL A 188 -6.38 -8.00 -6.23
C VAL A 188 -6.00 -6.66 -6.88
N MET A 189 -6.85 -5.65 -6.78
CA MET A 189 -6.58 -4.32 -7.30
C MET A 189 -5.47 -3.61 -6.50
N GLN A 190 -5.57 -3.54 -5.16
CA GLN A 190 -4.55 -2.84 -4.36
C GLN A 190 -3.17 -3.50 -4.49
N ILE A 191 -3.11 -4.82 -4.66
CA ILE A 191 -1.85 -5.53 -4.88
C ILE A 191 -1.29 -5.16 -6.26
N ALA A 192 -2.10 -5.20 -7.33
CA ALA A 192 -1.65 -4.80 -8.67
C ALA A 192 -1.07 -3.36 -8.68
N ILE A 193 -1.65 -2.45 -7.89
CA ILE A 193 -1.18 -1.06 -7.77
C ILE A 193 0.24 -0.96 -7.18
N ARG A 194 0.77 -2.02 -6.58
CA ARG A 194 2.14 -2.08 -6.06
C ARG A 194 3.21 -2.26 -7.13
N VAL A 195 2.86 -2.35 -8.41
CA VAL A 195 3.84 -2.54 -9.50
C VAL A 195 5.01 -1.56 -9.45
N LEU A 196 4.75 -0.27 -9.19
CA LEU A 196 5.81 0.72 -9.04
C LEU A 196 6.59 0.54 -7.73
N GLU A 197 5.91 0.18 -6.65
CA GLU A 197 6.53 -0.07 -5.33
C GLU A 197 7.47 -1.25 -5.35
N VAL A 198 7.12 -2.35 -6.02
CA VAL A 198 8.00 -3.52 -6.16
C VAL A 198 9.32 -3.13 -6.85
N ALA A 199 9.26 -2.29 -7.89
CA ALA A 199 10.47 -1.78 -8.53
C ALA A 199 11.28 -0.83 -7.62
N MET A 200 10.62 0.04 -6.86
CA MET A 200 11.28 0.90 -5.87
C MET A 200 11.97 0.09 -4.77
N HIS A 201 11.29 -0.92 -4.25
CA HIS A 201 11.83 -1.81 -3.21
C HIS A 201 13.00 -2.63 -3.74
N LYS A 202 12.92 -3.09 -4.99
CA LYS A 202 14.04 -3.76 -5.67
C LYS A 202 15.24 -2.82 -5.84
N ALA A 203 15.03 -1.60 -6.31
CA ALA A 203 16.10 -0.60 -6.44
C ALA A 203 16.76 -0.28 -5.09
N HIS A 204 15.96 -0.18 -4.02
CA HIS A 204 16.45 -0.03 -2.64
C HIS A 204 17.29 -1.23 -2.17
N THR A 205 16.80 -2.45 -2.43
CA THR A 205 17.52 -3.70 -2.10
C THR A 205 18.85 -3.82 -2.86
N LEU A 206 18.92 -3.31 -4.09
CA LEU A 206 20.15 -3.21 -4.89
C LEU A 206 21.08 -2.08 -4.43
N HIS A 207 20.69 -1.32 -3.40
CA HIS A 207 21.41 -0.16 -2.88
C HIS A 207 21.61 0.96 -3.90
N PHE A 208 20.71 1.07 -4.90
CA PHE A 208 20.69 2.23 -5.78
C PHE A 208 20.39 3.49 -4.94
N PRO A 209 21.04 4.64 -5.19
CA PRO A 209 20.77 5.84 -4.42
C PRO A 209 19.33 6.31 -4.64
N MET A 210 18.50 6.22 -3.60
CA MET A 210 17.06 6.54 -3.70
C MET A 210 16.81 8.01 -4.03
N ASP A 211 17.72 8.91 -3.68
CA ASP A 211 17.72 10.33 -4.05
C ASP A 211 17.95 10.57 -5.56
N LYS A 212 18.50 9.59 -6.27
CA LYS A 212 18.65 9.64 -7.74
C LYS A 212 17.39 9.21 -8.48
N ILE A 213 16.38 8.62 -7.83
CA ILE A 213 15.10 8.30 -8.47
C ILE A 213 14.21 9.54 -8.45
N ILE A 214 13.96 10.12 -9.63
CA ILE A 214 13.24 11.39 -9.78
C ILE A 214 11.74 11.16 -9.92
N ASP A 215 11.37 10.25 -10.81
CA ASP A 215 9.97 9.93 -11.09
C ASP A 215 9.85 8.49 -11.62
N GLY A 216 8.63 7.99 -11.77
CA GLY A 216 8.39 6.71 -12.38
C GLY A 216 6.92 6.42 -12.62
N PHE A 217 6.70 5.46 -13.50
CA PHE A 217 5.39 4.94 -13.84
C PHE A 217 5.46 3.41 -13.90
N GLY A 218 4.39 2.74 -13.48
CA GLY A 218 4.22 1.32 -13.62
C GLY A 218 2.87 0.94 -14.23
N VAL A 219 2.85 -0.13 -15.02
CA VAL A 219 1.63 -0.78 -15.49
C VAL A 219 1.70 -2.27 -15.19
N THR A 220 0.59 -2.88 -14.83
CA THR A 220 0.49 -4.34 -14.68
C THR A 220 -0.93 -4.80 -15.01
N PRO A 221 -1.12 -6.04 -15.52
CA PRO A 221 -2.44 -6.64 -15.56
C PRO A 221 -3.03 -6.73 -14.16
N VAL A 222 -4.35 -6.70 -14.05
CA VAL A 222 -5.01 -7.00 -12.77
C VAL A 222 -5.47 -8.45 -12.80
N ALA A 223 -5.06 -9.21 -11.78
CA ALA A 223 -5.38 -10.63 -11.66
C ALA A 223 -6.89 -10.89 -11.44
N PRO A 224 -7.43 -12.04 -11.89
CA PRO A 224 -8.78 -12.43 -11.55
C PRO A 224 -8.90 -12.71 -10.04
N PRO A 225 -9.97 -12.23 -9.38
CA PRO A 225 -10.23 -12.51 -7.96
C PRO A 225 -10.56 -13.99 -7.72
N GLY A 226 -10.65 -14.36 -6.44
CA GLY A 226 -11.05 -15.68 -5.98
C GLY A 226 -9.91 -16.69 -5.86
N GLY A 227 -10.30 -17.93 -5.53
CA GLY A 227 -9.38 -18.95 -5.03
C GLY A 227 -9.18 -18.84 -3.52
N ASP A 228 -8.39 -19.76 -2.97
CA ASP A 228 -7.92 -19.65 -1.58
C ASP A 228 -6.82 -18.58 -1.45
N PHE A 229 -6.40 -18.30 -0.22
CA PHE A 229 -5.35 -17.32 0.08
C PHE A 229 -4.08 -17.56 -0.76
N MET A 230 -3.62 -18.81 -0.86
CA MET A 230 -2.40 -19.16 -1.59
C MET A 230 -2.55 -18.90 -3.10
N THR A 231 -3.71 -19.24 -3.67
CA THR A 231 -4.01 -19.01 -5.09
C THR A 231 -4.13 -17.52 -5.40
N GLY A 232 -4.84 -16.75 -4.55
CA GLY A 232 -4.99 -15.31 -4.71
C GLY A 232 -3.64 -14.59 -4.63
N MET A 233 -2.82 -14.95 -3.64
CA MET A 233 -1.46 -14.42 -3.47
C MET A 233 -0.57 -14.74 -4.67
N GLY A 234 -0.59 -15.99 -5.16
CA GLY A 234 0.16 -16.38 -6.35
C GLY A 234 -0.22 -15.54 -7.58
N ARG A 235 -1.52 -15.47 -7.90
CA ARG A 235 -2.02 -14.72 -9.07
C ARG A 235 -1.66 -13.23 -9.04
N THR A 236 -1.82 -12.60 -7.89
CA THR A 236 -1.58 -11.16 -7.73
C THR A 236 -0.11 -10.81 -7.79
N ASN A 237 0.77 -11.64 -7.20
CA ASN A 237 2.21 -11.49 -7.36
C ASN A 237 2.67 -11.77 -8.80
N ASP A 238 2.15 -12.82 -9.44
CA ASP A 238 2.48 -13.18 -10.82
C ASP A 238 2.11 -12.06 -11.81
N ALA A 239 1.01 -11.35 -11.57
CA ALA A 239 0.62 -10.20 -12.38
C ALA A 239 1.71 -9.13 -12.42
N ILE A 240 2.35 -8.84 -11.29
CA ILE A 240 3.45 -7.88 -11.19
C ILE A 240 4.74 -8.48 -11.74
N LEU A 241 5.10 -9.70 -11.32
CA LEU A 241 6.39 -10.32 -11.63
C LEU A 241 6.54 -10.65 -13.12
N TYR A 242 5.48 -11.10 -13.77
CA TYR A 242 5.50 -11.53 -15.16
C TYR A 242 4.81 -10.56 -16.11
N GLY A 243 3.91 -9.71 -15.60
CA GLY A 243 3.15 -8.75 -16.40
C GLY A 243 3.39 -7.28 -16.06
N GLY A 244 4.19 -6.99 -15.04
CA GLY A 244 4.55 -5.63 -14.67
C GLY A 244 5.57 -5.04 -15.64
N PHE A 245 5.35 -3.78 -16.00
CA PHE A 245 6.33 -2.95 -16.68
C PHE A 245 6.48 -1.65 -15.90
N VAL A 246 7.73 -1.25 -15.63
CA VAL A 246 8.05 -0.02 -14.90
C VAL A 246 9.06 0.80 -15.71
N HIS A 247 8.81 2.10 -15.78
CA HIS A 247 9.76 3.09 -16.26
C HIS A 247 10.18 3.99 -15.10
N LEU A 248 11.48 4.13 -14.86
CA LEU A 248 12.04 5.02 -13.86
C LEU A 248 12.83 6.14 -14.54
N PHE A 249 12.58 7.38 -14.11
CA PHE A 249 13.40 8.53 -14.45
C PHE A 249 14.45 8.72 -13.36
N VAL A 250 15.73 8.59 -13.72
CA VAL A 250 16.85 8.66 -12.76
C VAL A 250 17.83 9.76 -13.12
N ASN A 251 18.35 10.44 -12.10
CA ASN A 251 19.49 11.36 -12.20
C ASN A 251 20.79 10.58 -11.94
N ALA A 252 21.20 9.81 -12.94
CA ALA A 252 22.36 8.91 -12.88
C ALA A 252 23.08 8.89 -14.23
N THR A 253 24.28 8.31 -14.26
CA THR A 253 24.97 8.03 -15.53
C THR A 253 24.28 6.88 -16.29
N ASP A 254 24.48 6.81 -17.61
CA ASP A 254 23.93 5.72 -18.44
C ASP A 254 24.38 4.33 -17.93
N ASP A 255 25.61 4.21 -17.44
CA ASP A 255 26.14 2.95 -16.90
C ASP A 255 25.46 2.57 -15.58
N GLU A 256 25.21 3.53 -14.67
CA GLU A 256 24.45 3.29 -13.44
C GLU A 256 22.99 2.93 -13.73
N ALA A 257 22.36 3.61 -14.69
CA ALA A 257 20.99 3.33 -15.09
C ALA A 257 20.86 1.94 -15.75
N ARG A 258 21.82 1.56 -16.61
CA ARG A 258 21.88 0.23 -17.22
C ARG A 258 22.08 -0.86 -16.16
N ASP A 259 23.00 -0.65 -15.22
CA ASP A 259 23.24 -1.61 -14.13
C ASP A 259 21.99 -1.85 -13.26
N LEU A 260 21.23 -0.79 -12.98
CA LEU A 260 19.95 -0.92 -12.29
C LEU A 260 18.91 -1.69 -13.13
N ALA A 261 18.82 -1.42 -14.44
CA ALA A 261 17.84 -2.04 -15.32
C ALA A 261 18.10 -3.54 -15.57
N GLU A 262 19.35 -4.00 -15.47
CA GLU A 262 19.74 -5.40 -15.71
C GLU A 262 19.55 -6.32 -14.49
N LYS A 263 19.24 -5.79 -13.30
CA LYS A 263 19.27 -6.51 -12.01
C LYS A 263 17.93 -6.65 -11.29
#